data_AF-S4RJC8-F1
#
_entry.id   AF-S4RJC8-F1
#
_cell.length_a   1.000
_cell.length_b   1.000
_cell.length_c   1.000
_cell.angle_alpha   90.00
_cell.angle_beta   90.00
_cell.angle_gamma   90.00
#
_symmetry.space_group_name_H-M   'P 1'
#
loop_
_entity.id
_entity.type
_entity.pdbx_description
1 polymer ?
#
loop_
_entity_poly.entity_id
_entity_poly.type
_entity_poly.pdbx_seq_one_letter_code
_entity_poly.pdbx_strand_id
1 'polypeptide(L)'
;KTKGRKEEERAPEEEAPGPAMRMEGATIEQPPWQLPPDPELRVFVEEAIRAVLPLACPRLQAATLARLVSDRMGGPVERDSLSDFSWELHVSQLKNELQSNLIPLGRIQRGVQPHRALLFKVVADRLGVPCSLVRGPYNHAWNELLLPPAPPQPAVPADGLSHPASNGPLLLPPQLHVVDLIHNVGALLHADSAEASNYTHL
;
A
#
# COMPACT_ATOMS: atom_id res chain seq x y z
N LYS A 1 21.60 -72.82 -40.71
CA LYS A 1 20.45 -73.74 -40.93
C LYS A 1 19.97 -74.21 -39.56
N THR A 2 19.01 -73.50 -38.98
CA THR A 2 17.62 -73.98 -38.71
C THR A 2 17.61 -75.18 -37.76
N LYS A 3 16.96 -75.14 -36.58
CA LYS A 3 15.49 -75.11 -36.38
C LYS A 3 15.28 -75.01 -34.85
N GLY A 4 14.62 -74.01 -34.26
CA GLY A 4 13.19 -73.72 -34.34
C GLY A 4 12.41 -74.55 -33.31
N ARG A 5 12.45 -74.15 -32.02
CA ARG A 5 11.66 -74.75 -30.93
C ARG A 5 10.45 -73.86 -30.68
N LYS A 6 9.26 -74.47 -30.82
CA LYS A 6 7.92 -73.87 -30.82
C LYS A 6 7.53 -73.51 -29.38
N GLU A 7 7.24 -72.24 -29.12
CA GLU A 7 6.61 -71.76 -27.87
C GLU A 7 5.11 -72.09 -27.90
N GLU A 8 4.62 -72.56 -26.75
CA GLU A 8 3.22 -72.90 -26.50
C GLU A 8 2.62 -71.77 -25.65
N GLU A 9 1.66 -71.07 -26.24
CA GLU A 9 1.01 -69.88 -25.73
C GLU A 9 -0.06 -70.27 -24.69
N ARG A 10 0.16 -69.92 -23.41
CA ARG A 10 -0.86 -70.00 -22.35
C ARG A 10 -1.57 -68.65 -22.25
N ALA A 11 -2.88 -68.64 -22.47
CA ALA A 11 -3.73 -67.48 -22.25
C ALA A 11 -3.78 -67.11 -20.73
N PRO A 12 -3.80 -65.82 -20.37
CA PRO A 12 -4.02 -65.41 -18.98
C PRO A 12 -5.52 -65.42 -18.64
N GLU A 13 -5.84 -66.01 -17.49
CA GLU A 13 -7.17 -66.02 -16.87
C GLU A 13 -7.63 -64.60 -16.53
N GLU A 14 -8.89 -64.30 -16.85
CA GLU A 14 -9.55 -63.02 -16.58
C GLU A 14 -10.01 -63.01 -15.11
N GLU A 15 -9.28 -62.31 -14.23
CA GLU A 15 -9.70 -62.06 -12.84
C GLU A 15 -10.88 -61.07 -12.82
N ALA A 16 -12.01 -61.50 -12.26
CA ALA A 16 -13.17 -60.64 -12.02
C ALA A 16 -12.85 -59.57 -10.96
N PRO A 17 -13.26 -58.30 -11.15
CA PRO A 17 -12.98 -57.25 -10.18
C PRO A 17 -13.87 -57.40 -8.93
N GLY A 18 -13.23 -57.51 -7.76
CA GLY A 18 -13.89 -57.48 -6.46
C GLY A 18 -14.59 -56.13 -6.19
N PRO A 19 -15.49 -56.07 -5.18
CA PRO A 19 -16.33 -54.90 -4.97
C PRO A 19 -15.49 -53.68 -4.58
N ALA A 20 -15.56 -52.64 -5.41
CA ALA A 20 -14.98 -51.34 -5.13
C ALA A 20 -15.67 -50.72 -3.91
N MET A 21 -14.97 -50.68 -2.78
CA MET A 21 -15.40 -49.93 -1.60
C MET A 21 -15.38 -48.44 -1.96
N ARG A 22 -16.55 -47.87 -2.24
CA ARG A 22 -16.73 -46.43 -2.40
C ARG A 22 -16.43 -45.78 -1.04
N MET A 23 -15.25 -45.19 -0.92
CA MET A 23 -15.03 -44.09 0.02
C MET A 23 -15.89 -42.94 -0.46
N GLU A 24 -17.06 -42.76 0.16
CA GLU A 24 -17.77 -41.48 0.11
C GLU A 24 -16.85 -40.45 0.77
N GLY A 25 -16.09 -39.74 -0.06
CA GLY A 25 -15.38 -38.56 0.37
C GLY A 25 -16.42 -37.57 0.85
N ALA A 26 -16.55 -37.41 2.17
CA ALA A 26 -17.30 -36.33 2.75
C ALA A 26 -16.73 -35.04 2.15
N THR A 27 -17.48 -34.42 1.25
CA THR A 27 -17.23 -33.07 0.79
C THR A 27 -17.39 -32.18 2.01
N ILE A 28 -16.27 -31.90 2.67
CA ILE A 28 -16.20 -30.85 3.69
C ILE A 28 -16.45 -29.56 2.93
N GLU A 29 -17.69 -29.07 2.97
CA GLU A 29 -17.99 -27.72 2.51
C GLU A 29 -17.21 -26.77 3.41
N GLN A 30 -16.05 -26.33 2.93
CA GLN A 30 -15.28 -25.30 3.61
C GLN A 30 -16.16 -24.05 3.61
N PRO A 31 -16.38 -23.40 4.78
CA PRO A 31 -17.11 -22.15 4.80
C PRO A 31 -16.43 -21.16 3.83
N PRO A 32 -17.19 -20.26 3.20
CA PRO A 32 -16.63 -19.28 2.29
C PRO A 32 -15.49 -18.54 3.00
N TRP A 33 -14.33 -18.50 2.36
CA TRP A 33 -13.13 -17.89 2.95
C TRP A 33 -13.45 -16.46 3.43
N GLN A 34 -13.12 -16.18 4.69
CA GLN A 34 -13.29 -14.87 5.30
C GLN A 34 -11.92 -14.24 5.51
N LEU A 35 -11.81 -12.95 5.20
CA LEU A 35 -10.60 -12.20 5.48
C LEU A 35 -10.45 -12.09 7.01
N PRO A 36 -9.34 -12.58 7.60
CA PRO A 36 -9.12 -12.46 9.02
C PRO A 36 -9.01 -10.98 9.44
N PRO A 37 -9.48 -10.62 10.64
CA PRO A 37 -9.38 -9.25 11.13
C PRO A 37 -7.91 -8.84 11.33
N ASP A 38 -7.61 -7.56 11.11
CA ASP A 38 -6.31 -6.95 11.39
C ASP A 38 -6.42 -6.03 12.63
N PRO A 39 -6.19 -6.55 13.85
CA PRO A 39 -6.35 -5.76 15.07
C PRO A 39 -5.30 -4.65 15.17
N GLU A 40 -4.07 -4.88 14.69
CA GLU A 40 -3.01 -3.87 14.70
C GLU A 40 -3.34 -2.67 13.81
N LEU A 41 -3.97 -2.91 12.65
CA LEU A 41 -4.48 -1.86 11.77
C LEU A 41 -5.63 -1.10 12.42
N ARG A 42 -6.56 -1.79 13.10
CA ARG A 42 -7.68 -1.14 13.80
C ARG A 42 -7.20 -0.18 14.88
N VAL A 43 -6.25 -0.61 15.71
CA VAL A 43 -5.63 0.24 16.75
C VAL A 43 -4.96 1.45 16.10
N PHE A 44 -4.24 1.25 14.99
CA PHE A 44 -3.60 2.35 14.29
C PHE A 44 -4.59 3.34 13.68
N VAL A 45 -5.72 2.87 13.13
CA VAL A 45 -6.79 3.74 12.63
C VAL A 45 -7.38 4.58 13.77
N GLU A 46 -7.60 3.99 14.95
CA GLU A 46 -8.11 4.71 16.13
C GLU A 46 -7.13 5.77 16.63
N GLU A 47 -5.83 5.47 16.62
CA GLU A 47 -4.75 6.42 16.91
C GLU A 47 -4.76 7.58 15.91
N ALA A 48 -4.81 7.28 14.61
CA ALA A 48 -4.85 8.28 13.55
C ALA A 48 -6.09 9.18 13.66
N ILE A 49 -7.26 8.60 13.96
CA ILE A 49 -8.50 9.36 14.20
C ILE A 49 -8.29 10.41 15.30
N ARG A 50 -7.69 10.02 16.43
CA ARG A 50 -7.45 10.93 17.56
C ARG A 50 -6.46 12.03 17.24
N ALA A 51 -5.45 11.75 16.43
CA ALA A 51 -4.40 12.70 16.09
C ALA A 51 -4.79 13.66 14.95
N VAL A 52 -5.53 13.17 13.96
CA VAL A 52 -5.75 13.87 12.68
C VAL A 52 -7.11 14.58 12.62
N LEU A 53 -8.20 13.95 13.08
CA LEU A 53 -9.54 14.57 12.96
C LEU A 53 -9.69 15.92 13.68
N PRO A 54 -9.03 16.18 14.83
CA PRO A 54 -9.12 17.50 15.47
C PRO A 54 -8.49 18.64 14.66
N LEU A 55 -7.70 18.34 13.63
CA LEU A 55 -6.99 19.34 12.83
C LEU A 55 -7.94 19.95 11.79
N ALA A 56 -8.08 21.27 11.77
CA ALA A 56 -9.02 21.96 10.87
C ALA A 56 -8.52 22.13 9.43
N CYS A 57 -7.20 21.97 9.19
CA CYS A 57 -6.59 22.23 7.90
C CYS A 57 -6.29 20.91 7.16
N PRO A 58 -6.84 20.67 5.95
CA PRO A 58 -6.59 19.44 5.17
C PRO A 58 -5.10 19.18 4.90
N ARG A 59 -4.32 20.24 4.69
CA ARG A 59 -2.87 20.13 4.51
C ARG A 59 -2.19 19.58 5.77
N LEU A 60 -2.60 20.09 6.93
CA LEU A 60 -2.07 19.65 8.22
C LEU A 60 -2.54 18.22 8.54
N GLN A 61 -3.79 17.89 8.23
CA GLN A 61 -4.32 16.53 8.36
C GLN A 61 -3.49 15.52 7.56
N ALA A 62 -3.27 15.81 6.27
CA ALA A 62 -2.47 14.97 5.39
C ALA A 62 -1.02 14.83 5.87
N ALA A 63 -0.38 15.94 6.28
CA ALA A 63 1.00 15.92 6.77
C ALA A 63 1.14 15.14 8.08
N THR A 64 0.20 15.29 9.02
CA THR A 64 0.19 14.52 10.27
C THR A 64 -0.05 13.03 10.00
N LEU A 65 -1.00 12.70 9.11
CA LEU A 65 -1.24 11.31 8.72
C LEU A 65 0.00 10.68 8.06
N ALA A 66 0.68 11.41 7.18
CA ALA A 66 1.91 10.96 6.54
C ALA A 66 3.00 10.62 7.56
N ARG A 67 3.16 11.43 8.60
CA ARG A 67 4.09 11.19 9.71
C ARG A 67 3.76 9.91 10.47
N LEU A 68 2.50 9.75 10.88
CA LEU A 68 2.06 8.53 11.57
C LEU A 68 2.30 7.26 10.75
N VAL A 69 2.00 7.31 9.44
CA VAL A 69 2.21 6.17 8.53
C VAL A 69 3.69 5.85 8.38
N SER A 70 4.53 6.87 8.17
CA SER A 70 5.98 6.70 8.08
C SER A 70 6.55 6.11 9.36
N ASP A 71 6.23 6.67 10.52
CA ASP A 71 6.72 6.21 11.82
C ASP A 71 6.29 4.76 12.10
N ARG A 72 5.05 4.40 11.73
CA ARG A 72 4.55 3.02 11.84
C ARG A 72 5.30 2.02 10.96
N MET A 73 5.86 2.48 9.84
CA MET A 73 6.52 1.64 8.83
C MET A 73 8.04 1.87 8.74
N GLY A 74 8.67 2.30 9.84
CA GLY A 74 10.14 2.35 9.98
C GLY A 74 10.74 3.75 9.95
N GLY A 75 9.92 4.80 10.00
CA GLY A 75 10.34 6.19 10.07
C GLY A 75 10.82 6.76 8.72
N PRO A 76 11.22 8.04 8.68
CA PRO A 76 11.82 8.64 7.48
C PRO A 76 13.08 7.87 7.07
N VAL A 77 13.30 7.74 5.76
CA VAL A 77 14.45 7.03 5.17
C VAL A 77 15.22 7.99 4.28
N GLU A 78 16.53 8.10 4.51
CA GLU A 78 17.41 8.88 3.65
C GLU A 78 17.55 8.23 2.27
N ARG A 79 17.73 9.05 1.23
CA ARG A 79 17.81 8.59 -0.17
C ARG A 79 18.91 7.55 -0.38
N ASP A 80 20.03 7.72 0.30
CA ASP A 80 21.21 6.87 0.15
C ASP A 80 21.13 5.59 1.00
N SER A 81 20.15 5.48 1.90
CA SER A 81 20.00 4.35 2.83
C SER A 81 18.83 3.42 2.48
N LEU A 82 18.19 3.60 1.31
CA LEU A 82 17.09 2.73 0.88
C LEU A 82 17.52 1.26 0.72
N SER A 83 18.77 1.01 0.33
CA SER A 83 19.33 -0.35 0.23
C SER A 83 19.49 -1.04 1.58
N ASP A 84 19.69 -0.28 2.65
CA ASP A 84 19.85 -0.82 4.01
C ASP A 84 18.49 -1.13 4.65
N PHE A 85 17.41 -0.63 4.04
CA PHE A 85 16.06 -0.82 4.51
C PHE A 85 15.56 -2.25 4.21
N SER A 86 15.82 -3.16 5.15
CA SER A 86 15.53 -4.60 5.05
C SER A 86 14.03 -4.96 5.14
N TRP A 87 13.19 -4.38 4.29
CA TRP A 87 11.75 -4.64 4.25
C TRP A 87 11.43 -6.08 3.83
N GLU A 88 12.21 -6.66 2.90
CA GLU A 88 12.00 -8.02 2.39
C GLU A 88 12.19 -9.07 3.49
N LEU A 89 13.21 -8.87 4.35
CA LEU A 89 13.46 -9.72 5.50
C LEU A 89 12.29 -9.65 6.49
N HIS A 90 11.81 -8.44 6.81
CA HIS A 90 10.66 -8.22 7.69
C HIS A 90 9.41 -8.93 7.16
N VAL A 91 9.10 -8.75 5.87
CA VAL A 91 7.99 -9.41 5.18
C VAL A 91 8.14 -10.94 5.20
N SER A 92 9.34 -11.46 4.96
CA SER A 92 9.61 -12.91 4.98
C SER A 92 9.44 -13.51 6.37
N GLN A 93 9.87 -12.79 7.42
CA GLN A 93 9.65 -13.19 8.81
C GLN A 93 8.15 -13.26 9.15
N LEU A 94 7.37 -12.26 8.73
CA LEU A 94 5.91 -12.27 8.92
C LEU A 94 5.24 -13.44 8.20
N LYS A 95 5.65 -13.74 6.95
CA LYS A 95 5.11 -14.91 6.22
C LYS A 95 5.38 -16.21 6.96
N ASN A 96 6.60 -16.35 7.50
CA ASN A 96 6.97 -17.53 8.28
C ASN A 96 6.23 -17.60 9.63
N GLU A 97 6.06 -16.48 10.33
CA GLU A 97 5.28 -16.44 11.58
C GLU A 97 3.82 -16.83 11.35
N LEU A 98 3.20 -16.28 10.31
CA LEU A 98 1.79 -16.49 9.97
C LEU A 98 1.53 -17.79 9.21
N GLN A 99 2.59 -18.47 8.75
CA GLN A 99 2.52 -19.63 7.84
C GLN A 99 1.61 -19.33 6.62
N SER A 100 1.68 -18.10 6.10
CA SER A 100 0.78 -17.60 5.07
C SER A 100 1.42 -16.48 4.25
N ASN A 101 0.99 -16.36 2.98
CA ASN A 101 1.35 -15.23 2.13
C ASN A 101 0.46 -14.00 2.36
N LEU A 102 -0.61 -14.14 3.16
CA LEU A 102 -1.50 -13.06 3.53
C LEU A 102 -0.92 -12.32 4.74
N ILE A 103 -0.43 -11.11 4.51
CA ILE A 103 0.19 -10.29 5.55
C ILE A 103 -0.79 -9.17 5.94
N PRO A 104 -1.25 -9.11 7.20
CA PRO A 104 -2.03 -7.99 7.71
C PRO A 104 -1.21 -6.69 7.61
N LEU A 105 -1.83 -5.65 7.08
CA LEU A 105 -1.17 -4.37 6.82
C LEU A 105 -0.67 -3.73 8.13
N GLY A 106 -1.40 -3.91 9.24
CA GLY A 106 -1.05 -3.40 10.56
C GLY A 106 0.20 -4.03 11.18
N ARG A 107 0.66 -5.18 10.66
CA ARG A 107 1.88 -5.89 11.10
C ARG A 107 3.14 -5.50 10.34
N ILE A 108 3.01 -4.77 9.23
CA ILE A 108 4.17 -4.30 8.47
C ILE A 108 4.78 -3.10 9.22
N GLN A 109 5.89 -3.35 9.92
CA GLN A 109 6.63 -2.34 10.68
C GLN A 109 7.76 -1.71 9.87
N ARG A 110 8.14 -2.33 8.75
CA ARG A 110 9.16 -1.81 7.82
C ARG A 110 8.62 -1.94 6.41
N GLY A 111 8.31 -0.81 5.78
CA GLY A 111 7.77 -0.77 4.42
C GLY A 111 8.44 0.28 3.54
N VAL A 112 8.71 -0.08 2.30
CA VAL A 112 9.05 0.86 1.22
C VAL A 112 7.83 1.64 0.72
N GLN A 113 8.05 2.59 -0.19
CA GLN A 113 7.05 3.50 -0.75
C GLN A 113 5.66 2.90 -1.04
N PRO A 114 5.49 1.81 -1.81
CA PRO A 114 4.17 1.27 -2.09
C PRO A 114 3.42 0.76 -0.85
N HIS A 115 4.13 0.19 0.14
CA HIS A 115 3.50 -0.27 1.39
C HIS A 115 2.96 0.93 2.19
N ARG A 116 3.76 2.00 2.28
CA ARG A 116 3.38 3.23 2.95
C ARG A 116 2.21 3.92 2.25
N ALA A 117 2.25 3.99 0.92
CA ALA A 117 1.19 4.60 0.14
C ALA A 117 -0.15 3.86 0.28
N LEU A 118 -0.10 2.52 0.38
CA LEU A 118 -1.27 1.70 0.66
C LEU A 118 -1.83 1.96 2.07
N LEU A 119 -0.97 1.95 3.10
CA LEU A 119 -1.40 2.24 4.47
C LEU A 119 -1.98 3.66 4.60
N PHE A 120 -1.33 4.65 4.00
CA PHE A 120 -1.84 6.01 3.96
C PHE A 120 -3.24 6.07 3.35
N LYS A 121 -3.46 5.44 2.18
CA LYS A 121 -4.77 5.40 1.53
C LYS A 121 -5.83 4.76 2.41
N VAL A 122 -5.54 3.59 2.98
CA VAL A 122 -6.47 2.86 3.85
C VAL A 122 -6.91 3.71 5.04
N VAL A 123 -5.97 4.41 5.69
CA VAL A 123 -6.27 5.24 6.85
C VAL A 123 -6.96 6.54 6.42
N ALA A 124 -6.49 7.21 5.36
CA ALA A 124 -7.09 8.42 4.82
C ALA A 124 -8.58 8.24 4.50
N ASP A 125 -8.94 7.10 3.89
CA ASP A 125 -10.34 6.77 3.58
C ASP A 125 -11.20 6.60 4.83
N ARG A 126 -10.64 6.08 5.93
CA ARG A 126 -11.34 5.97 7.22
C ARG A 126 -11.55 7.31 7.89
N LEU A 127 -10.64 8.26 7.67
CA LEU A 127 -10.70 9.61 8.23
C LEU A 127 -11.48 10.59 7.33
N GLY A 128 -11.82 10.20 6.11
CA GLY A 128 -12.46 11.08 5.12
C GLY A 128 -11.51 12.12 4.52
N VAL A 129 -10.20 11.86 4.53
CA VAL A 129 -9.21 12.71 3.85
C VAL A 129 -9.20 12.35 2.37
N PRO A 130 -9.59 13.27 1.46
CA PRO A 130 -9.74 12.95 0.05
C PRO A 130 -8.36 12.75 -0.62
N CYS A 131 -8.02 11.51 -0.92
CA CYS A 131 -6.78 11.15 -1.60
C CYS A 131 -6.98 10.06 -2.65
N SER A 132 -6.06 9.96 -3.60
CA SER A 132 -5.99 8.91 -4.60
C SER A 132 -4.69 8.12 -4.41
N LEU A 133 -4.76 6.79 -4.54
CA LEU A 133 -3.56 5.95 -4.61
C LEU A 133 -3.25 5.71 -6.10
N VAL A 134 -2.12 6.23 -6.56
CA VAL A 134 -1.66 6.08 -7.94
C VAL A 134 -0.58 5.03 -7.99
N ARG A 135 -0.69 4.11 -8.96
CA ARG A 135 0.32 3.10 -9.24
C ARG A 135 1.14 3.54 -10.44
N GLY A 136 2.43 3.72 -10.22
CA GLY A 136 3.41 3.96 -11.27
C GLY A 136 4.01 2.69 -11.85
N PRO A 137 5.02 2.83 -12.72
CA PRO A 137 5.80 1.71 -13.22
C PRO A 137 6.61 1.05 -12.08
N TYR A 138 7.15 -0.15 -12.34
CA TYR A 138 8.06 -0.87 -11.43
C TYR A 138 7.56 -1.08 -9.98
N ASN A 139 6.24 -1.22 -9.81
CA ASN A 139 5.57 -1.37 -8.50
C ASN A 139 5.71 -0.16 -7.57
N HIS A 140 5.99 1.03 -8.11
CA HIS A 140 5.93 2.25 -7.32
C HIS A 140 4.48 2.69 -7.16
N ALA A 141 4.17 3.29 -6.01
CA ALA A 141 2.86 3.86 -5.77
C ALA A 141 2.98 5.07 -4.84
N TRP A 142 2.09 6.04 -5.01
CA TRP A 142 2.08 7.26 -4.20
C TRP A 142 0.65 7.73 -3.97
N ASN A 143 0.49 8.66 -3.03
CA ASN A 143 -0.80 9.28 -2.78
C ASN A 143 -0.84 10.68 -3.34
N GLU A 144 -1.95 10.99 -4.01
CA GLU A 144 -2.25 12.32 -4.52
C GLU A 144 -3.43 12.93 -3.77
N LEU A 145 -3.35 14.22 -3.52
CA LEU A 145 -4.34 15.01 -2.78
C LEU A 145 -4.72 16.24 -3.60
N LEU A 146 -6.01 16.53 -3.70
CA LEU A 146 -6.50 17.81 -4.19
C LEU A 146 -6.65 18.76 -3.01
N LEU A 147 -5.83 19.80 -2.98
CA LEU A 147 -5.78 20.75 -1.87
C LEU A 147 -6.11 22.16 -2.35
N PRO A 148 -6.79 22.98 -1.53
CA PRO A 148 -6.93 24.39 -1.82
C PRO A 148 -5.53 25.02 -2.02
N PRO A 149 -5.40 25.97 -2.96
CA PRO A 149 -4.15 26.67 -3.14
C PRO A 149 -3.71 27.31 -1.83
N ALA A 150 -2.40 27.31 -1.58
CA ALA A 150 -1.88 27.99 -0.41
C ALA A 150 -2.29 29.47 -0.46
N PRO A 151 -2.61 30.09 0.68
CA PRO A 151 -2.86 31.52 0.70
C PRO A 151 -1.64 32.23 0.10
N PRO A 152 -1.84 33.27 -0.72
CA PRO A 152 -0.74 34.04 -1.27
C PRO A 152 0.14 34.50 -0.09
N GLN A 153 1.41 34.13 -0.13
CA GLN A 153 2.38 34.70 0.79
C GLN A 153 2.30 36.21 0.63
N PRO A 154 2.29 37.01 1.71
CA PRO A 154 2.29 38.45 1.58
C PRO A 154 3.55 38.81 0.79
N ALA A 155 3.37 39.16 -0.48
CA ALA A 155 4.44 39.68 -1.32
C ALA A 155 4.95 40.92 -0.59
N VAL A 156 6.16 40.85 -0.05
CA VAL A 156 6.84 42.03 0.49
C VAL A 156 7.05 42.93 -0.72
N PRO A 157 6.35 44.07 -0.85
CA PRO A 157 6.56 44.94 -1.99
C PRO A 157 7.95 45.56 -1.79
N ALA A 158 8.87 45.31 -2.72
CA ALA A 158 10.19 45.95 -2.71
C ALA A 158 10.09 47.47 -2.90
N ASP A 159 8.96 47.98 -3.43
CA ASP A 159 8.72 49.40 -3.62
C ASP A 159 7.31 49.78 -3.13
N GLY A 160 7.25 50.73 -2.21
CA GLY A 160 6.05 51.14 -1.47
C GLY A 160 4.98 51.91 -2.28
N LEU A 161 4.73 51.55 -3.54
CA LEU A 161 3.62 52.09 -4.33
C LEU A 161 2.87 50.98 -5.06
N SER A 162 1.88 50.38 -4.40
CA SER A 162 0.78 49.71 -5.07
C SER A 162 -0.48 49.78 -4.20
N HIS A 163 -1.55 50.33 -4.76
CA HIS A 163 -2.88 50.28 -4.15
C HIS A 163 -3.33 48.83 -3.96
N PRO A 164 -4.12 48.52 -2.92
CA PRO A 164 -4.69 47.19 -2.75
C PRO A 164 -5.65 46.95 -3.92
N ALA A 165 -5.25 46.12 -4.88
CA ALA A 165 -6.16 45.62 -5.89
C ALA A 165 -7.32 44.93 -5.16
N SER A 166 -8.53 45.42 -5.39
CA SER A 166 -9.78 44.82 -4.93
C SER A 166 -10.01 43.50 -5.67
N ASN A 167 -9.21 42.49 -5.35
CA ASN A 167 -9.45 41.14 -5.83
C ASN A 167 -10.28 40.44 -4.74
N GLY A 168 -11.59 40.37 -4.95
CA GLY A 168 -12.43 39.40 -4.23
C GLY A 168 -11.83 37.99 -4.37
N PRO A 169 -12.22 37.03 -3.52
CA PRO A 169 -11.58 35.72 -3.52
C PRO A 169 -11.83 35.04 -4.87
N LEU A 170 -10.82 35.07 -5.75
CA LEU A 170 -10.78 34.20 -6.90
C LEU A 170 -10.71 32.79 -6.33
N LEU A 171 -11.78 32.01 -6.52
CA LEU A 171 -11.82 30.58 -6.24
C LEU A 171 -10.87 29.90 -7.23
N LEU A 172 -9.57 29.99 -6.93
CA LEU A 172 -8.54 29.27 -7.67
C LEU A 172 -8.85 27.77 -7.59
N PRO A 173 -8.67 27.02 -8.69
CA PRO A 173 -8.93 25.60 -8.69
C PRO A 173 -8.05 24.88 -7.65
N PRO A 174 -8.53 23.77 -7.05
CA PRO A 174 -7.71 22.96 -6.18
C PRO A 174 -6.50 22.43 -6.96
N GLN A 175 -5.36 22.37 -6.28
CA GLN A 175 -4.08 21.96 -6.83
C GLN A 175 -3.75 20.54 -6.40
N LEU A 176 -3.26 19.74 -7.34
CA LEU A 176 -2.84 18.37 -7.09
C LEU A 176 -1.47 18.35 -6.40
N HIS A 177 -1.37 17.59 -5.32
CA HIS A 177 -0.12 17.41 -4.57
C HIS A 177 0.16 15.93 -4.33
N VAL A 178 1.42 15.54 -4.40
CA VAL A 178 1.93 14.23 -4.01
C VAL A 178 2.39 14.27 -2.55
N VAL A 179 2.07 13.22 -1.79
CA VAL A 179 2.51 13.07 -0.39
C VAL A 179 3.84 12.34 -0.35
N ASP A 180 4.88 12.98 0.20
CA ASP A 180 6.14 12.29 0.49
C ASP A 180 6.01 11.51 1.81
N LEU A 181 6.13 10.18 1.71
CA LEU A 181 6.10 9.25 2.84
C LEU A 181 7.46 8.63 3.16
N ILE A 182 8.52 9.02 2.44
CA ILE A 182 9.83 8.36 2.52
C ILE A 182 10.90 9.34 3.00
N HIS A 183 11.17 10.40 2.23
CA HIS A 183 12.34 11.26 2.46
C HIS A 183 11.97 12.45 3.32
N ASN A 184 11.05 13.29 2.84
CA ASN A 184 10.57 14.48 3.54
C ASN A 184 9.15 14.24 4.04
N VAL A 185 9.04 13.38 5.05
CA VAL A 185 7.74 12.85 5.51
C VAL A 185 6.74 13.96 5.84
N GLY A 186 5.59 13.94 5.16
CA GLY A 186 4.52 14.93 5.30
C GLY A 186 4.68 16.18 4.45
N ALA A 187 5.73 16.25 3.61
CA ALA A 187 5.80 17.25 2.55
C ALA A 187 4.71 16.98 1.50
N LEU A 188 4.06 18.06 1.07
CA LEU A 188 3.02 18.05 0.05
C LEU A 188 3.63 18.68 -1.20
N LEU A 189 4.14 17.84 -2.11
CA LEU A 189 4.86 18.24 -3.30
C LEU A 189 3.84 18.63 -4.38
N HIS A 190 3.95 19.81 -4.97
CA HIS A 190 3.07 20.18 -6.08
C HIS A 190 3.29 19.21 -7.25
N ALA A 191 2.24 18.71 -7.90
CA ALA A 191 2.37 17.63 -8.89
C ALA A 191 3.35 17.97 -10.05
N ASP A 192 3.38 19.24 -10.46
CA ASP A 192 4.28 19.73 -11.53
C ASP A 192 5.72 20.03 -11.06
N SER A 193 6.04 19.79 -9.78
CA SER A 193 7.35 20.13 -9.24
C SER A 193 8.39 19.04 -9.56
N ALA A 194 9.66 19.45 -9.63
CA ALA A 194 10.77 18.51 -9.84
C ALA A 194 10.88 17.51 -8.67
N GLU A 195 10.54 17.93 -7.45
CA GLU A 195 10.52 17.03 -6.29
C GLU A 195 9.45 15.95 -6.42
N ALA A 196 8.25 16.30 -6.89
CA ALA A 196 7.18 15.33 -7.13
C ALA A 196 7.59 14.32 -8.21
N SER A 197 8.14 14.81 -9.33
CA SER A 197 8.65 13.93 -10.41
C SER A 197 9.74 12.99 -9.90
N ASN A 198 10.69 13.49 -9.11
CA ASN A 198 11.71 12.64 -8.50
C ASN A 198 11.09 11.59 -7.57
N TYR A 199 10.11 11.96 -6.75
CA TYR A 199 9.44 11.03 -5.84
C TYR A 199 8.63 9.92 -6.55
N THR A 200 8.05 10.21 -7.71
CA THR A 200 7.22 9.24 -8.46
C THR A 200 8.05 8.36 -9.41
N HIS A 201 9.29 8.75 -9.71
CA HIS A 201 10.18 8.05 -10.66
C HIS A 201 11.38 7.34 -10.01
N LEU A 202 11.72 7.65 -8.75
CA LEU A 202 12.63 6.84 -7.93
C LEU A 202 12.03 5.47 -7.66
#